data_AF-M1D5U6-F1
#
_entry.id   AF-M1D5U6-F1
#
_cell.length_a   1.000
_cell.length_b   1.000
_cell.length_c   1.000
_cell.angle_alpha   90.00
_cell.angle_beta   90.00
_cell.angle_gamma   90.00
#
_symmetry.space_group_name_H-M   'P 1'
#
loop_
_entity.id
_entity.type
_entity.pdbx_description
1 polymer ?
#
loop_
_entity_poly.entity_id
_entity_poly.type
_entity_poly.pdbx_seq_one_letter_code
_entity_poly.pdbx_strand_id
1 'polypeptide(L)' 'MGIIRECGGKMHMAERQWAEAATDFFEAFKNYDEAGNQRRIQCLKYLVLANMLMESEVNPFDGQEAKP' A
#
# COMPACT_ATOMS: atom_id res chain seq x y z
N MET A 1 7.52 9.70 6.10
CA MET A 1 7.90 9.58 4.66
C MET A 1 6.73 9.10 3.77
N GLY A 2 5.47 9.10 4.26
CA GLY A 2 4.35 8.43 3.57
C GLY A 2 3.96 9.01 2.20
N ILE A 3 4.00 10.32 2.01
CA ILE A 3 3.59 10.96 0.73
C ILE A 3 4.50 10.53 -0.43
N ILE A 4 5.82 10.46 -0.20
CA ILE A 4 6.77 10.09 -1.25
C ILE A 4 6.54 8.64 -1.69
N ARG A 5 6.38 7.74 -0.71
CA ARG A 5 6.05 6.33 -0.95
C ARG A 5 4.71 6.16 -1.65
N GLU A 6 3.67 6.90 -1.24
CA GLU A 6 2.37 6.87 -1.90
C GLU A 6 2.45 7.30 -3.38
N CYS A 7 3.24 8.34 -3.68
CA CYS A 7 3.49 8.77 -5.05
C CYS A 7 4.30 7.74 -5.84
N GLY A 8 5.34 7.15 -5.24
CA GLY A 8 6.13 6.06 -5.83
C GLY A 8 5.27 4.84 -6.19
N GLY A 9 4.39 4.42 -5.27
CA GLY A 9 3.45 3.34 -5.53
C GLY A 9 2.52 3.62 -6.71
N LYS A 10 2.01 4.85 -6.85
CA LYS A 10 1.16 5.24 -7.99
C LYS A 10 1.93 5.26 -9.32
N MET A 11 3.19 5.67 -9.30
CA MET A 11 4.07 5.62 -10.47
C MET A 11 4.29 4.15 -10.90
N HIS A 12 4.68 3.28 -9.97
CA HIS A 12 4.86 1.84 -10.24
C HIS A 12 3.57 1.17 -10.75
N MET A 13 2.40 1.56 -10.24
CA MET A 13 1.10 1.11 -10.78
C MET A 13 0.91 1.51 -12.25
N ALA A 14 1.35 2.71 -12.65
CA ALA A 14 1.24 3.15 -14.04
C ALA A 14 2.19 2.37 -14.97
N GLU A 15 3.35 1.95 -14.46
CA GLU A 15 4.35 1.16 -15.19
C GLU A 15 4.09 -0.36 -15.13
N ARG A 16 3.00 -0.80 -14.50
CA ARG A 16 2.66 -2.22 -14.28
C ARG A 16 3.65 -2.99 -13.41
N GLN A 17 4.39 -2.28 -12.56
CA GLN A 17 5.31 -2.81 -11.56
C GLN A 17 4.56 -3.05 -10.25
N TRP A 18 3.76 -4.12 -10.21
CA TRP A 18 2.80 -4.36 -9.13
C TRP A 18 3.46 -4.69 -7.79
N ALA A 19 4.59 -5.40 -7.80
CA ALA A 19 5.30 -5.81 -6.60
C ALA A 19 5.96 -4.61 -5.89
N GLU A 20 6.56 -3.73 -6.68
CA GLU A 20 7.15 -2.47 -6.24
C GLU A 20 6.09 -1.51 -5.75
N ALA A 21 4.95 -1.43 -6.47
CA ALA A 21 3.80 -0.66 -6.04
C ALA A 21 3.26 -1.14 -4.68
N ALA A 22 3.08 -2.45 -4.50
CA ALA A 22 2.63 -3.02 -3.23
C ALA A 22 3.60 -2.69 -2.08
N THR A 23 4.91 -2.80 -2.32
CA THR A 23 5.93 -2.45 -1.32
C THR A 23 5.83 -0.98 -0.91
N ASP A 24 5.75 -0.07 -1.88
CA ASP A 24 5.63 1.37 -1.63
C ASP A 24 4.33 1.72 -0.91
N PHE A 25 3.19 1.13 -1.29
CA PHE A 25 1.92 1.37 -0.61
C PHE A 25 1.90 0.82 0.82
N PHE A 26 2.55 -0.32 1.08
CA PHE A 26 2.68 -0.87 2.42
C PHE A 26 3.52 0.02 3.32
N GLU A 27 4.67 0.51 2.82
CA GLU A 27 5.48 1.48 3.58
C GLU A 27 4.74 2.80 3.81
N ALA A 28 4.03 3.32 2.79
CA ALA A 28 3.21 4.51 2.93
C ALA A 28 2.10 4.31 3.98
N PHE A 29 1.46 3.15 3.95
CA PHE A 29 0.43 2.75 4.92
C PHE A 29 0.97 2.78 6.35
N LYS A 30 2.08 2.10 6.64
CA LYS A 30 2.71 2.09 7.98
C LYS A 30 3.04 3.50 8.46
N ASN A 31 3.66 4.31 7.59
CA ASN A 31 3.98 5.71 7.90
C ASN A 31 2.73 6.53 8.27
N TYR A 32 1.61 6.32 7.58
CA TYR A 32 0.37 7.04 7.87
C TYR A 32 -0.35 6.48 9.09
N ASP A 33 -0.27 5.17 9.33
CA ASP A 33 -0.87 4.52 10.50
C ASP A 33 -0.18 4.96 11.79
N GLU A 34 1.14 4.92 11.85
CA GLU A 34 1.95 5.42 12.97
C GLU A 34 1.71 6.91 13.25
N ALA A 35 1.39 7.69 12.20
CA ALA A 35 1.08 9.11 12.32
C ALA A 35 -0.41 9.40 12.64
N GLY A 36 -1.26 8.37 12.76
CA GLY A 36 -2.71 8.53 12.95
C GLY A 36 -3.43 9.22 11.79
N ASN A 37 -2.84 9.21 10.59
CA ASN A 37 -3.35 9.90 9.41
C ASN A 37 -4.37 9.05 8.65
N GLN A 38 -5.53 9.61 8.35
CA GLN A 38 -6.62 8.95 7.61
C GLN A 38 -6.22 8.46 6.21
N ARG A 39 -5.16 9.01 5.62
CA ARG A 39 -4.58 8.53 4.34
C ARG A 39 -4.09 7.07 4.40
N ARG A 40 -3.91 6.49 5.59
CA ARG A 40 -3.66 5.05 5.75
C ARG A 40 -4.70 4.20 5.01
N ILE A 41 -5.98 4.56 5.10
CA ILE A 41 -7.07 3.80 4.46
C ILE A 41 -6.93 3.84 2.93
N GLN A 42 -6.50 4.98 2.38
CA GLN A 42 -6.27 5.11 0.95
C GLN A 42 -5.09 4.26 0.48
N CYS A 43 -3.98 4.24 1.23
CA CYS A 43 -2.84 3.39 0.93
C CYS A 43 -3.18 1.91 1.03
N LEU A 44 -3.99 1.50 2.02
CA LEU A 44 -4.47 0.13 2.15
C LEU A 44 -5.31 -0.31 0.94
N LYS A 45 -6.19 0.56 0.42
CA LYS A 45 -6.94 0.28 -0.81
C LYS A 45 -6.03 0.05 -2.01
N TYR A 46 -5.00 0.87 -2.17
CA TYR A 46 -4.03 0.69 -3.25
C TYR A 46 -3.17 -0.56 -3.09
N LEU A 47 -2.78 -0.90 -1.86
CA LEU A 47 -2.06 -2.14 -1.54
C LEU A 47 -2.90 -3.38 -1.92
N VAL A 48 -4.19 -3.38 -1.60
CA VAL A 48 -5.11 -4.47 -1.98
C VAL A 48 -5.20 -4.58 -3.50
N LEU A 49 -5.36 -3.46 -4.19
CA LEU A 49 -5.41 -3.45 -5.66
C LEU A 49 -4.12 -3.97 -6.29
N ALA A 50 -2.95 -3.55 -5.79
CA ALA A 50 -1.65 -4.03 -6.26
C ALA A 50 -1.49 -5.54 -6.06
N ASN A 51 -1.89 -6.07 -4.90
CA ASN A 51 -1.86 -7.51 -4.63
C ASN A 51 -2.81 -8.30 -5.56
N MET A 52 -4.01 -7.77 -5.84
CA MET A 52 -4.92 -8.39 -6.82
C MET A 52 -4.32 -8.43 -8.23
N LEU A 53 -3.64 -7.37 -8.65
CA LEU A 53 -3.02 -7.27 -9.99
C LEU A 53 -1.76 -8.12 -10.14
N MET A 54 -1.05 -8.42 -9.05
CA MET A 54 0.07 -9.35 -9.08
C MET A 54 -0.35 -10.83 -8.96
N GLU A 55 -1.66 -11.09 -8.83
CA GLU A 55 -2.20 -12.43 -8.54
C GLU A 55 -1.59 -13.02 -7.25
N SER A 56 -1.34 -12.17 -6.25
CA SER A 56 -0.78 -12.61 -4.96
C SER A 56 -1.77 -13.46 -4.19
N GLU A 57 -1.30 -14.56 -3.63
CA GLU A 57 -2.04 -15.34 -2.62
C GLU A 57 -1.96 -14.69 -1.21
N VAL A 58 -1.12 -13.65 -1.05
CA VAL A 58 -0.93 -12.98 0.24
C VAL A 58 -2.12 -12.07 0.54
N ASN A 59 -2.76 -12.29 1.69
CA ASN A 59 -3.85 -11.46 2.16
C ASN A 59 -3.30 -10.19 2.88
N PRO A 60 -3.47 -8.98 2.30
CA PRO A 60 -2.99 -7.73 2.91
C PRO A 60 -3.72 -7.38 4.23
N PHE A 61 -4.82 -8.06 4.57
CA PHE A 61 -5.57 -7.85 5.81
C PHE A 61 -5.13 -8.73 6.98
N ASP A 62 -4.20 -9.67 6.76
CA ASP A 62 -3.66 -10.49 7.85
C ASP A 62 -2.71 -9.69 8.75
N GLY A 63 -2.17 -8.58 8.25
CA GLY A 63 -1.33 -7.66 9.02
C GLY A 63 -2.06 -7.09 10.22
N GLN A 64 -1.38 -7.02 11.37
CA GLN A 64 -1.94 -6.44 12.59
C GLN A 64 -2.32 -4.96 12.40
N GLU A 65 -1.56 -4.25 11.56
CA GLU A 65 -1.81 -2.85 11.22
C GLU A 65 -3.08 -2.66 10.37
N ALA A 66 -3.55 -3.68 9.65
CA ALA A 66 -4.74 -3.61 8.81
C ALA A 66 -6.06 -3.80 9.57
N LYS A 67 -5.98 -4.07 10.88
CA LYS A 67 -7.15 -4.22 11.77
C LYS A 67 -7.62 -2.83 12.24
N PRO A 68 -8.95 -2.63 12.44
CA PRO A 68 -9.53 -1.32 12.74
C PRO A 68 -9.06 -0.71 14.06
#